data_AF-A0A090AJX8-F1
#
_entry.id   AF-A0A090AJX8-F1
#
_cell.length_a   1.000
_cell.length_b   1.000
_cell.length_c   1.000
_cell.angle_alpha   90.00
_cell.angle_beta   90.00
_cell.angle_gamma   90.00
#
_symmetry.space_group_name_H-M   'P 1'
#
loop_
_entity.id
_entity.type
_entity.pdbx_description
1 polymer ?
#
loop_
_entity_poly.entity_id
_entity_poly.type
_entity_poly.pdbx_seq_one_letter_code
_entity_poly.pdbx_strand_id
1 'polypeptide(L)' 'MTTNTQLADKELLEEAQRLGGHKTKRETINEALKEYVRRRNQIEAIQHFGTIDFDPEFLAEIDRQSQPR' A
#
# COMPACT_ATOMS: atom_id res chain seq x y z
N MET A 1 -10.57 -21.19 5.72
CA MET A 1 -11.61 -20.48 6.50
C MET A 1 -12.21 -19.41 5.62
N THR A 2 -13.53 -19.35 5.54
CA THR A 2 -14.30 -18.50 4.62
C THR A 2 -15.37 -17.81 5.47
N THR A 3 -15.18 -16.54 5.83
CA THR A 3 -16.04 -15.95 6.88
C THR A 3 -16.65 -14.59 6.56
N ASN A 4 -16.33 -13.89 5.46
CA ASN A 4 -16.87 -12.53 5.25
C ASN A 4 -17.43 -12.20 3.84
N THR A 5 -17.56 -13.16 2.92
CA THR A 5 -18.04 -12.88 1.55
C THR A 5 -19.49 -12.38 1.48
N GLN A 6 -20.29 -12.55 2.53
CA GLN A 6 -21.70 -12.16 2.58
C GLN A 6 -21.92 -10.68 2.98
N LEU A 7 -20.88 -9.97 3.42
CA LEU A 7 -20.97 -8.57 3.88
C LEU A 7 -20.66 -7.53 2.78
N ALA A 8 -20.01 -7.95 1.70
CA ALA A 8 -19.61 -7.04 0.63
C ALA A 8 -20.81 -6.74 -0.29
N ASP A 9 -20.97 -5.45 -0.64
CA ASP A 9 -21.89 -5.03 -1.69
C ASP A 9 -21.57 -5.79 -2.99
N LYS A 10 -22.61 -6.40 -3.57
CA LYS A 10 -22.46 -7.30 -4.72
C LYS A 10 -22.03 -6.55 -5.97
N GLU A 11 -22.56 -5.36 -6.20
CA GLU A 11 -22.24 -4.55 -7.39
C GLU A 11 -20.81 -4.04 -7.30
N LEU A 12 -20.40 -3.58 -6.11
CA LEU A 12 -19.02 -3.15 -5.87
C LEU A 12 -18.02 -4.31 -6.02
N LEU A 13 -18.36 -5.50 -5.52
CA LEU A 13 -17.50 -6.68 -5.66
C LEU A 13 -17.38 -7.13 -7.12
N GLU A 14 -18.47 -7.08 -7.89
CA GLU A 14 -18.44 -7.40 -9.31
C GLU A 14 -17.61 -6.38 -10.11
N GLU A 15 -17.72 -5.10 -9.78
CA GLU A 15 -16.89 -4.06 -10.41
C GLU A 15 -15.41 -4.23 -10.05
N ALA A 16 -15.09 -4.42 -8.77
CA ALA A 16 -13.72 -4.70 -8.32
C ALA A 16 -13.16 -5.96 -8.99
N GLN A 17 -13.97 -7.00 -9.17
CA GLN A 17 -13.56 -8.24 -9.83
C GLN A 17 -13.27 -8.01 -11.33
N ARG A 18 -14.10 -7.22 -12.02
CA ARG A 18 -13.86 -6.83 -13.42
C ARG A 18 -12.60 -5.99 -13.57
N LEU A 19 -12.46 -4.94 -12.76
CA LEU A 19 -11.32 -4.01 -12.82
C LEU A 19 -10.01 -4.68 -12.44
N GLY A 20 -10.03 -5.53 -11.41
CA GLY A 20 -8.86 -6.29 -10.96
C GLY A 20 -8.55 -7.54 -11.79
N GLY A 21 -9.43 -7.92 -12.72
CA GLY A 21 -9.24 -9.11 -13.57
C GLY A 21 -9.20 -10.44 -12.80
N HIS A 22 -9.84 -10.49 -11.63
CA HIS A 22 -9.74 -11.64 -10.72
C HIS A 22 -10.73 -12.75 -11.10
N LYS A 23 -10.30 -14.01 -10.95
CA LYS A 23 -11.11 -15.17 -11.31
C LYS A 23 -12.17 -15.49 -10.25
N THR A 24 -11.90 -15.11 -9.00
CA THR A 24 -12.78 -15.43 -7.88
C THR A 24 -13.07 -14.21 -7.01
N LYS A 25 -14.26 -14.22 -6.38
CA LYS A 25 -14.66 -13.22 -5.37
C LYS A 25 -13.67 -13.16 -4.20
N ARG A 26 -13.17 -14.32 -3.76
CA ARG A 26 -12.18 -14.40 -2.66
C ARG A 26 -10.87 -13.71 -3.03
N GLU A 27 -10.38 -13.94 -4.24
CA GLU A 27 -9.19 -13.27 -4.76
C GLU A 27 -9.39 -11.75 -4.82
N THR A 28 -10.53 -11.32 -5.38
CA THR A 28 -10.92 -9.90 -5.44
C THR A 28 -10.91 -9.24 -4.06
N ILE A 29 -11.56 -9.87 -3.07
CA ILE A 29 -11.63 -9.34 -1.70
C ILE A 29 -10.23 -9.26 -1.09
N ASN A 30 -9.41 -10.30 -1.25
CA ASN A 30 -8.07 -10.32 -0.68
C ASN A 30 -7.18 -9.23 -1.27
N GLU A 31 -7.20 -9.04 -2.58
CA GLU A 31 -6.40 -7.99 -3.22
C GLU A 31 -6.91 -6.59 -2.86
N ALA A 32 -8.23 -6.37 -2.89
CA ALA A 32 -8.81 -5.09 -2.46
C ALA A 32 -8.43 -4.72 -1.02
N LEU A 33 -8.42 -5.69 -0.10
CA LEU A 33 -7.98 -5.46 1.29
C LEU A 33 -6.49 -5.14 1.38
N LYS A 34 -5.63 -5.84 0.62
CA LYS A 34 -4.20 -5.55 0.58
C LYS A 34 -3.93 -4.13 0.07
N GLU A 35 -4.59 -3.74 -1.00
CA GLU A 35 -4.46 -2.38 -1.56
C GLU A 35 -4.95 -1.31 -0.59
N TYR A 36 -6.10 -1.55 0.07
CA TYR A 36 -6.63 -0.62 1.07
C TYR A 36 -5.65 -0.40 2.22
N VAL A 37 -5.12 -1.49 2.79
CA VAL A 37 -4.12 -1.43 3.87
C VAL A 37 -2.84 -0.73 3.39
N ARG A 38 -2.32 -1.12 2.22
CA ARG A 38 -1.12 -0.51 1.64
C ARG A 38 -1.29 1.00 1.45
N ARG A 39 -2.43 1.44 0.90
CA ARG A 39 -2.74 2.86 0.68
C ARG A 39 -2.78 3.62 2.01
N ARG A 40 -3.36 3.05 3.06
CA ARG A 40 -3.40 3.66 4.40
C ARG A 40 -2.00 3.80 5.00
N ASN A 41 -1.18 2.75 4.92
CA ASN A 41 0.20 2.79 5.41
C ASN A 41 1.04 3.82 4.66
N GLN A 42 0.83 3.98 3.35
CA GLN A 42 1.52 5.03 2.57
C GLN A 42 1.10 6.44 3.01
N ILE A 43 -0.19 6.67 3.27
CA ILE A 43 -0.69 7.96 3.78
C ILE A 43 -0.08 8.25 5.15
N GLU A 44 -0.02 7.26 6.04
CA GLU A 44 0.62 7.40 7.36
C GLU A 44 2.12 7.71 7.24
N ALA A 45 2.84 7.01 6.37
CA ALA A 45 4.25 7.30 6.11
C ALA A 45 4.48 8.73 5.62
N ILE A 46 3.58 9.28 4.77
CA ILE A 46 3.64 10.67 4.32
C ILE A 46 3.44 11.65 5.49
N GLN A 47 2.61 11.33 6.49
CA GLN A 47 2.42 12.20 7.66
C GLN A 47 3.70 12.36 8.48
N HIS A 48 4.60 11.38 8.42
CA HIS A 48 5.92 11.44 9.06
C HIS A 48 7.01 12.07 8.16
N PHE A 49 6.66 12.49 6.95
CA PHE A 49 7.61 13.17 6.08
C PHE A 49 7.99 14.54 6.67
N GLY A 50 9.29 14.78 6.81
CA GLY A 50 9.82 16.00 7.44
C GLY A 50 9.82 15.99 8.98
N THR A 51 9.33 14.93 9.62
CA THR A 51 9.48 14.74 11.08
C THR A 51 10.64 13.81 11.45
N ILE A 52 11.28 13.20 10.45
CA ILE A 52 12.42 12.30 10.65
C ILE A 52 13.68 13.16 10.70
N ASP A 53 14.32 13.20 11.87
CA ASP A 53 15.63 13.81 12.04
C ASP A 53 16.70 12.77 11.68
N PHE A 54 17.48 13.06 10.64
CA PHE A 54 18.52 12.15 10.17
C PHE A 54 19.83 12.46 10.88
N ASP A 55 20.58 11.42 11.23
CA ASP A 55 21.92 11.59 11.77
C ASP A 55 22.79 12.38 10.76
N PRO A 56 23.44 13.47 11.17
CA PRO A 56 24.30 14.27 10.29
C PRO A 56 25.42 13.46 9.62
N GLU A 57 25.98 12.46 10.30
CA GLU A 57 27.03 11.58 9.76
C GLU A 57 26.47 10.71 8.63
N PHE A 58 25.24 10.21 8.78
CA PHE A 58 24.54 9.48 7.73
C PHE A 58 24.28 10.35 6.50
N LEU A 59 23.86 11.61 6.69
CA LEU A 59 23.66 12.56 5.59
C LEU A 59 24.98 12.88 4.85
N ALA A 60 26.07 13.05 5.59
CA ALA A 60 27.39 13.30 5.02
C ALA A 60 27.93 12.11 4.21
N GLU A 61 27.62 10.88 4.62
CA GLU A 61 27.94 9.67 3.84
C GLU A 61 27.20 9.63 2.50
N ILE A 62 25.88 9.92 2.51
CA ILE A 62 25.07 9.95 1.29
C ILE A 62 25.57 11.01 0.31
N ASP A 63 25.90 12.21 0.78
CA ASP A 63 26.39 13.30 -0.06
C ASP A 63 27.71 12.93 -0.75
N ARG A 64 28.65 12.33 -0.01
CA ARG A 64 29.93 11.84 -0.55
C ARG A 64 29.76 10.78 -1.63
N GLN A 65 28.78 9.89 -1.49
CA GLN A 65 28.50 8.84 -2.49
C GLN A 65 27.79 9.39 -3.74
N SER A 66 27.11 10.53 -3.61
CA SER A 66 26.32 11.14 -4.68
C SER A 66 27.15 12.03 -5.61
N GLN A 67 28.37 12.42 -5.21
CA GLN A 67 29.26 13.18 -6.07
C GLN A 67 29.90 12.28 -7.13
N PRO A 68 29.73 12.57 -8.44
CA PRO A 68 30.46 11.87 -9.47
C PRO A 68 31.96 12.14 -9.32
N ARG A 69 32.76 11.09 -9.44
CA ARG A 69 34.24 11.15 -9.37
C ARG A 69 34.85 12.11 -10.38
#